data_AF-A0A1E5P6I3-F1
#
_entry.id   AF-A0A1E5P6I3-F1
#
_cell.length_a   1.000
_cell.length_b   1.000
_cell.length_c   1.000
_cell.angle_alpha   90.00
_cell.angle_beta   90.00
_cell.angle_gamma   90.00
#
_symmetry.space_group_name_H-M   'P 1'
#
loop_
_entity.id
_entity.type
_entity.pdbx_description
1 polymer ?
#
loop_
_entity_poly.entity_id
_entity_poly.type
_entity_poly.pdbx_seq_one_letter_code
_entity_poly.pdbx_strand_id
1 'polypeptide(L)'
;MGVDIRQAGEGDREALVRLLDAAFMDDPVSSWVFPDRAHRARVHGTFLGVFLDVALREGRVDMTEDGSAAALWLQVPAGPPDEEDDTPVRMREAADPDNERAELVGRLTGEAHPHDRAHAYLLLIGVSPDRQGEGLGTALIRPVLDRCDRDGVPAYLEASSERSGKLYERLGFAFTGRTVDLPDGPHMWPMWREPVR
;
A
#
# COMPACT_ATOMS: atom_id res chain seq x y z
N MET A 1 6.73 -6.28 25.36
CA MET A 1 5.88 -7.32 24.77
C MET A 1 6.06 -7.18 23.27
N GLY A 2 6.65 -8.18 22.60
CA GLY A 2 6.89 -8.12 21.16
C GLY A 2 5.58 -8.20 20.40
N VAL A 3 5.54 -7.65 19.19
CA VAL A 3 4.46 -7.90 18.24
C VAL A 3 4.86 -9.14 17.45
N ASP A 4 4.07 -10.20 17.55
CA ASP A 4 4.32 -11.44 16.79
C ASP A 4 3.83 -11.26 15.35
N ILE A 5 4.74 -11.47 14.39
CA ILE A 5 4.53 -11.21 12.96
C ILE A 5 4.84 -12.49 12.20
N ARG A 6 3.97 -12.82 11.24
CA ARG A 6 4.16 -13.94 10.31
C ARG A 6 3.89 -13.50 8.88
N GLN A 7 4.45 -14.23 7.93
CA GLN A 7 4.07 -14.11 6.53
C GLN A 7 2.70 -14.74 6.32
N ALA A 8 1.82 -14.04 5.61
CA ALA A 8 0.51 -14.51 5.23
C ALA A 8 0.55 -15.29 3.91
N GLY A 9 -0.41 -16.20 3.73
CA GLY A 9 -0.61 -16.96 2.50
C GLY A 9 -2.03 -16.82 1.95
N GLU A 10 -2.35 -17.53 0.87
CA GLU A 10 -3.67 -17.48 0.22
C GLU A 10 -4.83 -17.81 1.16
N GLY A 11 -4.61 -18.67 2.16
CA GLY A 11 -5.61 -19.01 3.18
C GLY A 11 -5.99 -17.85 4.11
N ASP A 12 -5.18 -16.80 4.17
CA ASP A 12 -5.43 -15.61 5.01
C ASP A 12 -6.24 -14.53 4.28
N ARG A 13 -6.51 -14.71 2.97
CA ARG A 13 -7.08 -13.68 2.09
C ARG A 13 -8.33 -13.04 2.66
N GLU A 14 -9.27 -13.85 3.13
CA GLU A 14 -10.56 -13.35 3.64
C GLU A 14 -10.39 -12.46 4.89
N ALA A 15 -9.47 -12.83 5.80
CA ALA A 15 -9.17 -12.05 6.99
C ALA A 15 -8.46 -10.75 6.64
N LEU A 16 -7.51 -10.80 5.71
CA LEU A 16 -6.76 -9.64 5.25
C LEU A 16 -7.64 -8.64 4.49
N VAL A 17 -8.57 -9.09 3.64
CA VAL A 17 -9.53 -8.20 2.99
C VAL A 17 -10.36 -7.46 4.02
N ARG A 18 -10.90 -8.15 5.04
CA ARG A 18 -11.66 -7.50 6.12
C ARG A 18 -10.83 -6.47 6.89
N LEU A 19 -9.57 -6.82 7.19
CA LEU A 19 -8.64 -5.92 7.88
C LEU A 19 -8.37 -4.66 7.05
N LEU A 20 -8.01 -4.82 5.78
CA LEU A 20 -7.69 -3.71 4.88
C LEU A 20 -8.93 -2.85 4.63
N ASP A 21 -10.09 -3.46 4.41
CA ASP A 21 -11.36 -2.75 4.27
C ASP A 21 -11.65 -1.85 5.48
N ALA A 22 -11.54 -2.41 6.70
CA ALA A 22 -11.74 -1.64 7.92
C ALA A 22 -10.69 -0.54 8.13
N ALA A 23 -9.42 -0.82 7.81
CA ALA A 23 -8.32 0.12 8.00
C ALA A 23 -8.39 1.33 7.06
N PHE A 24 -8.87 1.12 5.82
CA PHE A 24 -8.91 2.14 4.77
C PHE A 24 -10.31 2.70 4.50
N MET A 25 -11.36 2.25 5.20
CA MET A 25 -12.75 2.69 4.98
C MET A 25 -12.93 4.23 5.00
N ASP A 26 -12.15 4.91 5.83
CA ASP A 26 -12.17 6.37 5.99
C ASP A 26 -10.84 7.02 5.53
N ASP A 27 -9.99 6.29 4.80
CA ASP A 27 -8.80 6.85 4.16
C ASP A 27 -9.21 7.93 3.12
N PRO A 28 -8.46 9.04 2.99
CA PRO A 28 -8.80 10.10 2.05
C PRO A 28 -8.89 9.64 0.59
N VAL A 29 -7.98 8.77 0.14
CA VAL A 29 -7.97 8.25 -1.24
C VAL A 29 -9.17 7.33 -1.43
N SER A 30 -9.41 6.38 -0.52
CA SER A 30 -10.60 5.50 -0.60
C SER A 30 -11.92 6.27 -0.57
N SER A 31 -12.00 7.32 0.24
CA SER A 31 -13.17 8.21 0.31
C SER A 31 -13.36 9.04 -0.95
N TRP A 32 -12.28 9.40 -1.64
CA TRP A 32 -12.36 10.09 -2.93
C TRP A 32 -12.70 9.13 -4.07
N VAL A 33 -12.14 7.92 -4.10
CA VAL A 33 -12.47 6.91 -5.12
C VAL A 33 -13.94 6.53 -5.01
N PHE A 34 -14.47 6.31 -3.81
CA PHE A 34 -15.87 5.96 -3.57
C PHE A 34 -16.55 6.97 -2.62
N PRO A 35 -17.06 8.11 -3.10
CA PRO A 35 -17.61 9.17 -2.25
C PRO A 35 -18.81 8.75 -1.39
N ASP A 36 -19.71 7.96 -1.97
CA ASP A 36 -20.86 7.44 -1.24
C ASP A 36 -20.42 6.32 -0.28
N ARG A 37 -20.54 6.57 1.03
CA ARG A 37 -20.08 5.64 2.05
C ARG A 37 -20.83 4.30 2.04
N ALA A 38 -22.12 4.31 1.70
CA ALA A 38 -22.93 3.08 1.67
C ALA A 38 -22.52 2.20 0.48
N HIS A 39 -22.18 2.81 -0.66
CA HIS A 39 -21.60 2.15 -1.81
C HIS A 39 -20.19 1.64 -1.51
N ARG A 40 -19.32 2.49 -0.95
CA ARG A 40 -17.96 2.12 -0.54
C ARG A 40 -17.95 0.88 0.35
N ALA A 41 -18.82 0.83 1.37
CA ALA A 41 -18.94 -0.33 2.26
C ALA A 41 -19.30 -1.66 1.55
N ARG A 42 -19.84 -1.62 0.32
CA ARG A 42 -20.16 -2.82 -0.48
C ARG A 42 -19.02 -3.26 -1.40
N VAL A 43 -18.22 -2.33 -1.90
CA VAL A 43 -17.26 -2.59 -3.00
C VAL A 43 -15.80 -2.47 -2.59
N HIS A 44 -15.49 -1.73 -1.52
CA HIS A 44 -14.13 -1.38 -1.15
C HIS A 44 -13.28 -2.57 -0.70
N GLY A 45 -13.86 -3.54 0.01
CA GLY A 45 -13.16 -4.80 0.31
C GLY A 45 -12.77 -5.57 -0.94
N THR A 46 -13.65 -5.64 -1.95
CA THR A 46 -13.34 -6.27 -3.24
C THR A 46 -12.23 -5.52 -3.97
N PHE A 47 -12.28 -4.19 -3.97
CA PHE A 47 -11.25 -3.32 -4.54
C PHE A 47 -9.87 -3.57 -3.91
N LEU A 48 -9.77 -3.53 -2.58
CA LEU A 48 -8.51 -3.80 -1.87
C LEU A 48 -8.05 -5.25 -2.03
N GLY A 49 -9.00 -6.18 -2.22
CA GLY A 49 -8.72 -7.58 -2.53
C GLY A 49 -7.87 -7.77 -3.78
N VAL A 50 -7.98 -6.90 -4.80
CA VAL A 50 -7.16 -6.97 -6.01
C VAL A 50 -5.68 -6.74 -5.71
N PHE A 51 -5.38 -5.68 -4.94
CA PHE A 51 -4.00 -5.38 -4.51
C PHE A 51 -3.43 -6.50 -3.65
N LEU A 52 -4.26 -7.06 -2.77
CA LEU A 52 -3.89 -8.20 -1.95
C LEU A 52 -3.56 -9.43 -2.80
N ASP A 53 -4.37 -9.75 -3.81
CA ASP A 53 -4.14 -10.91 -4.67
C ASP A 53 -2.82 -10.79 -5.46
N VAL A 54 -2.49 -9.57 -5.93
CA VAL A 54 -1.19 -9.30 -6.55
C VAL A 54 -0.06 -9.50 -5.54
N ALA A 55 -0.17 -8.93 -4.34
CA ALA A 55 0.87 -9.05 -3.31
C ALA A 55 1.06 -10.49 -2.79
N LEU A 56 0.00 -11.29 -2.72
CA LEU A 56 0.08 -12.71 -2.35
C LEU A 56 0.77 -13.54 -3.44
N ARG A 57 0.57 -13.19 -4.72
CA ARG A 57 1.11 -13.94 -5.87
C ARG A 57 2.55 -13.57 -6.19
N GLU A 58 2.88 -12.28 -6.17
CA GLU A 58 4.16 -11.75 -6.67
C GLU A 58 5.03 -11.13 -5.59
N GLY A 59 4.44 -10.88 -4.42
CA GLY A 59 5.04 -10.06 -3.39
C GLY A 59 5.29 -10.78 -2.08
N ARG A 60 5.24 -9.99 -1.02
CA ARG A 60 5.31 -10.43 0.36
C ARG A 60 4.21 -9.76 1.15
N VAL A 61 3.41 -10.56 1.86
CA VAL A 61 2.40 -10.07 2.78
C VAL A 61 2.78 -10.49 4.18
N ASP A 62 3.01 -9.52 5.06
CA ASP A 62 3.21 -9.78 6.49
C ASP A 62 1.98 -9.35 7.26
N MET A 63 1.62 -10.10 8.30
CA MET A 63 0.54 -9.76 9.21
C MET A 63 0.92 -10.08 10.65
N THR A 64 0.28 -9.39 11.60
CA THR A 64 0.38 -9.75 13.01
C THR A 64 -0.37 -11.06 13.27
N GLU A 65 0.09 -11.87 14.23
CA GLU A 65 -0.58 -13.15 14.54
C GLU A 65 -2.03 -12.97 14.99
N ASP A 66 -2.34 -11.86 15.68
CA ASP A 66 -3.69 -11.50 16.10
C ASP A 66 -4.55 -10.92 14.96
N GLY A 67 -4.00 -10.79 13.74
CA GLY A 67 -4.72 -10.29 12.56
C GLY A 67 -5.06 -8.81 12.59
N SER A 68 -4.49 -8.04 13.53
CA SER A 68 -4.80 -6.61 13.70
C SER A 68 -4.07 -5.67 12.74
N ALA A 69 -3.02 -6.12 12.06
CA ALA A 69 -2.32 -5.32 11.07
C ALA A 69 -1.66 -6.16 9.97
N ALA A 70 -1.50 -5.57 8.79
CA ALA A 70 -0.84 -6.20 7.65
C ALA A 70 -0.11 -5.18 6.76
N ALA A 71 0.98 -5.61 6.13
CA ALA A 71 1.76 -4.85 5.16
C ALA A 71 2.01 -5.69 3.91
N LEU A 72 1.73 -5.11 2.74
CA LEU A 72 1.84 -5.71 1.43
C LEU A 72 3.01 -5.06 0.69
N TRP A 73 3.97 -5.88 0.28
CA TRP A 73 5.18 -5.42 -0.39
C TRP A 73 5.34 -6.09 -1.76
N LEU A 74 5.78 -5.32 -2.74
CA LEU A 74 6.22 -5.81 -4.04
C LEU A 74 7.72 -5.56 -4.21
N GLN A 75 8.35 -6.25 -5.15
CA GLN A 75 9.70 -5.96 -5.62
C GLN A 75 9.60 -5.39 -7.02
N VAL A 76 10.06 -4.16 -7.21
CA VAL A 76 10.03 -3.48 -8.50
C VAL A 76 11.42 -3.57 -9.12
N PRO A 77 11.57 -4.19 -10.31
CA PRO A 77 12.84 -4.23 -11.01
C PRO A 77 13.24 -2.85 -11.56
N ALA A 78 14.53 -2.68 -11.87
CA ALA A 78 14.98 -1.52 -12.63
C ALA A 78 14.64 -1.70 -14.12
N GLY A 79 14.20 -0.63 -14.77
CA GLY A 79 13.82 -0.64 -16.18
C GLY A 79 12.40 -0.12 -16.39
N PRO A 80 12.00 0.08 -17.66
CA PRO A 80 10.64 0.51 -17.96
C PRO A 80 9.62 -0.47 -17.35
N PRO A 81 8.45 0.03 -16.93
CA PRO A 81 7.36 -0.84 -16.52
C PRO A 81 7.03 -1.82 -17.65
N ASP A 82 6.56 -3.01 -17.27
CA ASP A 82 6.11 -3.99 -18.23
C ASP A 82 4.89 -3.43 -18.97
N GLU A 83 4.95 -3.36 -20.30
CA GLU A 83 3.84 -2.86 -21.13
C GLU A 83 2.61 -3.78 -21.04
N GLU A 84 2.77 -5.00 -20.50
CA GLU A 84 1.71 -5.99 -20.29
C GLU A 84 1.12 -6.00 -18.87
N ASP A 85 1.48 -5.07 -17.97
CA ASP A 85 0.89 -5.01 -16.62
C ASP A 85 -0.59 -4.57 -16.67
N ASP A 86 -1.48 -5.57 -16.61
CA ASP A 86 -2.94 -5.39 -16.62
C ASP A 86 -3.54 -5.13 -15.23
N THR A 87 -2.71 -4.95 -14.20
CA THR A 87 -3.15 -4.75 -12.81
C THR A 87 -4.15 -3.57 -12.67
N PRO A 88 -3.91 -2.37 -13.26
CA PRO A 88 -4.89 -1.28 -13.23
C PRO A 88 -6.24 -1.62 -13.88
N VAL A 89 -6.23 -2.43 -14.95
CA VAL A 89 -7.45 -2.88 -15.65
C VAL A 89 -8.22 -3.87 -14.79
N ARG A 90 -7.54 -4.85 -14.18
CA ARG A 90 -8.15 -5.81 -13.24
C ARG A 90 -8.76 -5.11 -12.02
N MET A 91 -8.11 -4.06 -11.51
CA MET A 91 -8.65 -3.24 -10.41
C MET A 91 -9.99 -2.60 -10.78
N ARG A 92 -10.09 -2.03 -11.98
CA ARG A 92 -11.33 -1.44 -12.49
C ARG A 92 -12.43 -2.49 -12.63
N GLU A 93 -12.14 -3.61 -13.28
CA GLU A 93 -13.15 -4.66 -13.55
C GLU A 93 -13.68 -5.33 -12.28
N ALA A 94 -12.83 -5.53 -11.27
CA ALA A 94 -13.21 -6.25 -10.05
C ALA A 94 -13.98 -5.39 -9.05
N ALA A 95 -13.70 -4.09 -8.96
CA ALA A 95 -14.24 -3.23 -7.92
C ALA A 95 -15.52 -2.49 -8.34
N ASP A 96 -15.43 -1.71 -9.41
CA ASP A 96 -16.50 -0.86 -9.92
C ASP A 96 -16.13 -0.43 -11.35
N PRO A 97 -16.58 -1.18 -12.38
CA PRO A 97 -16.19 -0.96 -13.77
C PRO A 97 -16.51 0.42 -14.33
N ASP A 98 -17.47 1.12 -13.72
CA ASP A 98 -17.91 2.47 -14.10
C ASP A 98 -17.18 3.57 -13.30
N ASN A 99 -16.35 3.19 -12.32
CA ASN A 99 -15.59 4.13 -11.51
C ASN A 99 -14.18 4.37 -12.05
N GLU A 100 -14.06 5.36 -12.95
CA GLU A 100 -12.79 5.78 -13.54
C GLU A 100 -11.76 6.30 -12.52
N ARG A 101 -12.17 6.63 -11.28
CA ARG A 101 -11.27 7.14 -10.24
C ARG A 101 -10.26 6.10 -9.77
N ALA A 102 -10.63 4.82 -9.75
CA ALA A 102 -9.73 3.74 -9.38
C ALA A 102 -8.58 3.62 -10.40
N GLU A 103 -8.92 3.62 -11.70
CA GLU A 103 -7.95 3.65 -12.80
C GLU A 103 -7.10 4.92 -12.76
N LEU A 104 -7.71 6.07 -12.44
CA LEU A 104 -7.01 7.34 -12.35
C LEU A 104 -5.95 7.35 -11.26
N VAL A 105 -6.23 6.78 -10.08
CA VAL A 105 -5.22 6.65 -9.01
C VAL A 105 -4.05 5.81 -9.51
N GLY A 106 -4.31 4.62 -10.05
CA GLY A 106 -3.26 3.72 -10.55
C GLY A 106 -2.39 4.36 -11.64
N ARG A 107 -3.02 5.08 -12.58
CA ARG A 107 -2.30 5.81 -13.63
C ARG A 107 -1.41 6.91 -13.05
N LEU A 108 -1.95 7.75 -12.17
CA LEU A 108 -1.22 8.89 -11.61
C LEU A 108 -0.09 8.45 -10.68
N THR A 109 -0.27 7.39 -9.89
CA THR A 109 0.82 6.82 -9.09
C THR A 109 1.86 6.16 -9.99
N GLY A 110 1.45 5.42 -11.02
CA GLY A 110 2.35 4.82 -12.00
C GLY A 110 3.21 5.86 -12.75
N GLU A 111 2.64 7.00 -13.15
CA GLU A 111 3.38 8.11 -13.78
C GLU A 111 4.43 8.75 -12.84
N ALA A 112 4.21 8.69 -11.53
CA ALA A 112 5.13 9.20 -10.53
C ALA A 112 6.12 8.15 -10.01
N HIS A 113 5.85 6.86 -10.26
CA HIS A 113 6.61 5.74 -9.73
C HIS A 113 8.05 5.73 -10.30
N PRO A 114 9.10 5.65 -9.46
CA PRO A 114 10.48 5.57 -9.94
C PRO A 114 10.79 4.23 -10.63
N HIS A 115 11.34 4.26 -11.84
CA HIS A 115 11.67 3.05 -12.62
C HIS A 115 13.18 2.91 -12.93
N ASP A 116 13.98 3.90 -12.57
CA ASP A 116 15.42 3.93 -12.84
C ASP A 116 16.22 2.94 -11.98
N ARG A 117 15.68 2.53 -10.83
CA ARG A 117 16.35 1.66 -9.86
C ARG A 117 15.41 0.60 -9.31
N ALA A 118 15.93 -0.61 -9.10
CA ALA A 118 15.20 -1.67 -8.43
C ALA A 118 14.98 -1.29 -6.95
N HIS A 119 13.79 -1.56 -6.42
CA HIS A 119 13.44 -1.17 -5.06
C HIS A 119 12.28 -2.02 -4.49
N ALA A 120 12.17 -2.04 -3.16
CA ALA A 120 11.01 -2.60 -2.47
C ALA A 120 9.88 -1.58 -2.44
N TYR A 121 8.68 -1.97 -2.86
CA TYR A 121 7.52 -1.09 -2.87
C TYR A 121 6.52 -1.51 -1.79
N LEU A 122 6.25 -0.63 -0.82
CA LEU A 122 5.16 -0.84 0.13
C LEU A 122 3.85 -0.41 -0.51
N LEU A 123 3.14 -1.39 -1.06
CA LEU A 123 1.89 -1.19 -1.79
C LEU A 123 0.76 -0.72 -0.85
N LEU A 124 0.57 -1.43 0.27
CA LEU A 124 -0.45 -1.09 1.28
C LEU A 124 0.04 -1.47 2.67
N ILE A 125 -0.36 -0.69 3.67
CA ILE A 125 -0.25 -1.05 5.08
C ILE A 125 -1.51 -0.66 5.86
N GLY A 126 -2.18 -1.64 6.41
CA GLY A 126 -3.41 -1.47 7.19
C GLY A 126 -3.20 -1.84 8.65
N VAL A 127 -3.71 -1.01 9.56
CA VAL A 127 -3.84 -1.33 10.98
C VAL A 127 -5.30 -1.15 11.36
N SER A 128 -5.87 -2.15 12.03
CA SER A 128 -7.25 -2.11 12.50
C SER A 128 -7.51 -0.83 13.30
N PRO A 129 -8.64 -0.12 13.08
CA PRO A 129 -8.89 1.19 13.69
C PRO A 129 -8.74 1.22 15.21
N ASP A 130 -9.12 0.14 15.91
CA ASP A 130 -9.05 -0.02 17.36
C ASP A 130 -7.63 -0.32 17.89
N ARG A 131 -6.67 -0.61 17.00
CA ARG A 131 -5.27 -0.95 17.33
C ARG A 131 -4.26 0.06 16.80
N GLN A 132 -4.74 1.18 16.25
CA GLN A 132 -3.88 2.26 15.75
C GLN A 132 -3.12 2.95 16.88
N GLY A 133 -1.91 3.42 16.58
CA GLY A 133 -1.06 4.12 17.57
C GLY A 133 -0.27 3.19 18.49
N GLU A 134 -0.46 1.88 18.41
CA GLU A 134 0.29 0.88 19.18
C GLU A 134 1.66 0.52 18.56
N GLY A 135 2.03 1.14 17.44
CA GLY A 135 3.31 0.88 16.74
C GLY A 135 3.31 -0.34 15.81
N LEU A 136 2.16 -0.97 15.57
CA LEU A 136 2.03 -2.17 14.72
C LEU A 136 2.54 -1.95 13.29
N GLY A 137 2.20 -0.80 12.67
CA GLY A 137 2.69 -0.49 11.32
C GLY A 137 4.21 -0.38 11.26
N THR A 138 4.84 0.23 12.27
CA THR A 138 6.30 0.26 12.41
C THR A 138 6.87 -1.13 12.60
N ALA A 139 6.23 -1.98 13.41
CA ALA A 139 6.67 -3.35 13.65
C ALA A 139 6.65 -4.18 12.35
N LEU A 140 5.66 -3.98 11.48
CA LEU A 140 5.56 -4.65 10.18
C LEU A 140 6.58 -4.15 9.16
N ILE A 141 6.87 -2.85 9.14
CA ILE A 141 7.79 -2.25 8.15
C ILE A 141 9.25 -2.55 8.46
N ARG A 142 9.65 -2.45 9.74
CA ARG A 142 11.07 -2.52 10.15
C ARG A 142 11.81 -3.76 9.63
N PRO A 143 11.29 -4.99 9.74
CA PRO A 143 12.00 -6.18 9.26
C PRO A 143 12.29 -6.15 7.75
N VAL A 144 11.41 -5.55 6.95
CA VAL A 144 11.64 -5.36 5.51
C VAL A 144 12.71 -4.31 5.27
N LEU A 145 12.67 -3.19 5.99
CA LEU A 145 13.70 -2.16 5.88
C LEU A 145 15.08 -2.67 6.31
N ASP A 146 15.16 -3.46 7.38
CA ASP A 146 16.42 -4.07 7.82
C ASP A 146 16.99 -5.01 6.75
N ARG A 147 16.13 -5.70 5.97
CA ARG A 147 16.55 -6.50 4.82
C ARG A 147 17.02 -5.61 3.67
N CYS A 148 16.26 -4.58 3.33
CA CYS A 148 16.64 -3.58 2.34
C CYS A 148 18.02 -2.98 2.64
N ASP A 149 18.29 -2.66 3.91
CA ASP A 149 19.58 -2.14 4.37
C ASP A 149 20.72 -3.13 4.15
N ARG A 150 20.52 -4.41 4.53
CA ARG A 150 21.50 -5.48 4.30
C ARG A 150 21.78 -5.73 2.82
N ASP A 151 20.74 -5.69 2.00
CA ASP A 151 20.81 -6.06 0.59
C ASP A 151 21.17 -4.86 -0.32
N GLY A 152 21.25 -3.65 0.25
CA GLY A 152 21.52 -2.42 -0.49
C GLY A 152 20.38 -2.03 -1.44
N VAL A 153 19.14 -2.42 -1.11
CA VAL A 153 17.94 -2.17 -1.92
C VAL A 153 17.14 -1.01 -1.32
N PRO A 154 16.83 0.05 -2.08
CA PRO A 154 15.96 1.13 -1.64
C PRO A 154 14.52 0.67 -1.36
N ALA A 155 13.76 1.50 -0.65
CA ALA A 155 12.34 1.30 -0.45
C ALA A 155 11.53 2.53 -0.89
N TYR A 156 10.32 2.29 -1.39
CA TYR A 156 9.42 3.31 -1.92
C TYR A 156 7.98 3.07 -1.45
N LEU A 157 7.21 4.15 -1.36
CA LEU A 157 5.77 4.15 -1.06
C LEU A 157 5.12 5.47 -1.47
N GLU A 158 3.79 5.49 -1.53
CA GLU A 158 3.01 6.72 -1.52
C GLU A 158 2.21 6.85 -0.22
N ALA A 159 2.46 7.89 0.56
CA ALA A 159 1.64 8.19 1.72
C ALA A 159 0.31 8.82 1.27
N SER A 160 -0.83 8.32 1.78
CA SER A 160 -2.18 8.86 1.50
C SER A 160 -2.57 10.05 2.39
N SER A 161 -1.74 10.41 3.38
CA SER A 161 -2.00 11.52 4.31
C SER A 161 -0.70 12.06 4.91
N GLU A 162 -0.71 13.31 5.38
CA GLU A 162 0.42 13.86 6.16
C GLU A 162 0.72 13.05 7.43
N ARG A 163 -0.31 12.47 8.05
CA ARG A 163 -0.16 11.66 9.27
C ARG A 163 0.65 10.39 8.98
N SER A 164 0.36 9.68 7.90
CA SER A 164 1.15 8.53 7.47
C SER A 164 2.53 8.96 6.96
N GLY A 165 2.64 10.10 6.27
CA GLY A 165 3.92 10.71 5.89
C GLY A 165 4.90 10.85 7.06
N LYS A 166 4.48 11.46 8.17
CA LYS A 166 5.30 11.62 9.40
C LYS A 166 5.75 10.29 10.01
N LEU A 167 4.97 9.22 9.84
CA LEU A 167 5.38 7.88 10.27
C LEU A 167 6.56 7.41 9.41
N TYR A 168 6.45 7.53 8.09
CA TYR A 168 7.48 7.08 7.15
C TYR A 168 8.75 7.92 7.23
N GLU A 169 8.65 9.23 7.47
CA GLU A 169 9.81 10.10 7.73
C GLU A 169 10.67 9.58 8.89
N ARG A 170 10.02 9.16 10.00
CA ARG A 170 10.73 8.56 11.15
C ARG A 170 11.36 7.21 10.84
N LEU A 171 10.95 6.56 9.76
CA LEU A 171 11.53 5.31 9.27
C LEU A 171 12.63 5.54 8.22
N GLY A 172 12.96 6.81 7.92
CA GLY A 172 14.03 7.18 6.99
C GLY A 172 13.58 7.42 5.56
N PHE A 173 12.27 7.39 5.28
CA PHE A 173 11.75 7.81 3.99
C PHE A 173 11.80 9.33 3.86
N ALA A 174 12.16 9.81 2.68
CA ALA A 174 12.15 11.22 2.32
C ALA A 174 11.14 11.45 1.19
N PHE A 175 10.39 12.55 1.27
CA PHE A 175 9.51 12.97 0.18
C PHE A 175 10.33 13.22 -1.09
N THR A 176 9.85 12.71 -2.23
CA THR A 176 10.55 12.81 -3.52
C THR A 176 10.50 14.20 -4.16
N GLY A 177 9.72 15.12 -3.58
CA GLY A 177 9.65 16.51 -4.00
C GLY A 177 8.45 16.86 -4.89
N ARG A 178 7.64 15.88 -5.30
CA ARG A 178 6.39 16.12 -6.04
C ARG A 178 5.27 15.21 -5.53
N THR A 179 4.10 15.81 -5.30
CA THR A 179 2.89 15.07 -4.91
C THR A 179 2.25 14.43 -6.15
N VAL A 180 1.48 13.37 -5.90
CA VAL A 180 0.49 12.89 -6.85
C VAL A 180 -0.84 13.54 -6.46
N ASP A 181 -1.34 14.43 -7.32
CA ASP A 181 -2.53 15.23 -7.04
C ASP A 181 -3.76 14.58 -7.67
N LEU A 182 -4.68 14.08 -6.84
CA LEU A 182 -5.95 13.57 -7.34
C LEU A 182 -6.91 14.74 -7.63
N PRO A 183 -7.57 14.78 -8.80
CA PRO A 183 -8.47 15.89 -9.15
C PRO A 183 -9.59 16.09 -8.13
N ASP A 184 -9.71 17.32 -7.60
CA ASP A 184 -10.67 17.66 -6.54
C ASP A 184 -10.60 16.71 -5.33
N GLY A 185 -9.41 16.16 -5.06
CA GLY A 185 -9.17 15.09 -4.11
C GLY A 185 -7.95 15.31 -3.21
N PRO A 186 -7.55 14.28 -2.46
CA PRO A 186 -6.36 14.35 -1.62
C PRO A 186 -5.07 14.32 -2.45
N HIS A 187 -4.00 14.77 -1.83
CA HIS A 187 -2.65 14.56 -2.33
C HIS A 187 -2.12 13.23 -1.82
N MET A 188 -1.29 12.57 -2.61
CA MET A 188 -0.44 11.49 -2.16
C MET A 188 1.01 11.97 -2.21
N TRP A 189 1.82 11.50 -1.26
CA TRP A 189 3.23 11.88 -1.14
C TRP A 189 4.09 10.67 -1.46
N PRO A 190 4.59 10.54 -2.70
CA PRO A 190 5.65 9.59 -3.04
C PRO A 190 6.89 9.83 -2.18
N MET A 191 7.35 8.79 -1.49
CA MET A 191 8.49 8.83 -0.59
C MET A 191 9.50 7.73 -0.92
N TRP A 192 10.78 8.08 -0.83
CA TRP A 192 11.90 7.20 -1.13
C TRP A 192 12.82 7.07 0.08
N ARG A 193 13.28 5.86 0.35
CA ARG A 193 14.26 5.57 1.40
C ARG A 193 15.48 4.90 0.78
N GLU A 194 16.63 5.52 0.94
CA GLU A 194 17.90 4.86 0.69
C GLU A 194 18.21 3.83 1.78
N PRO A 195 18.85 2.70 1.44
CA PRO A 195 19.32 1.75 2.45
C PRO A 195 20.41 2.42 3.31
N VAL A 196 20.33 2.22 4.63
CA VAL A 196 21.41 2.64 5.54
C VAL A 196 22.44 1.53 5.66
N ARG A 197 23.72 1.89 5.62
CA ARG A 197 24.84 0.95 5.79
C ARG A 197 25.12 0.65 7.25
#